data_AF-A0A965PDV1-F1
#
_entry.id   AF-A0A965PDV1-F1
#
_cell.length_a   1.000
_cell.length_b   1.000
_cell.length_c   1.000
_cell.angle_alpha   90.00
_cell.angle_beta   90.00
_cell.angle_gamma   90.00
#
_symmetry.space_group_name_H-M   'P 1'
#
loop_
_entity.id
_entity.type
_entity.pdbx_description
1 polymer ?
#
loop_
_entity_poly.entity_id
_entity_poly.type
_entity_poly.pdbx_seq_one_letter_code
_entity_poly.pdbx_strand_id
1 'polypeptide(L)'
;MTTYNTASKQLLSNYACISTLEPTEIVVGETITVSSLGAPFNGTFTVLEMPAFLLSGVDSTTGEFQYDITQPIPNQLLFACTGSNVEYVKIFTGIVLHTQNCTWITAAQILTWLGIATATADDTTFVTQCASAANAFCYRRRQEVGYFDQLGTSPSGDVTLGTIMYGGALYRQRGGISDFASFDGMSAGSTNGLSPICKQLLGVDRPQVA
;
A
#
# COMPACT_ATOMS: atom_id res chain seq x y z
N MET A 1 -0.35 -1.24 7.99
CA MET A 1 1.04 -1.18 8.46
C MET A 1 1.47 -2.59 8.73
N THR A 2 2.46 -3.07 7.99
CA THR A 2 2.94 -4.46 8.04
C THR A 2 4.40 -4.43 8.42
N THR A 3 4.80 -5.38 9.25
CA THR A 3 6.17 -5.49 9.76
C THR A 3 6.74 -6.82 9.31
N TYR A 4 7.91 -6.78 8.68
CA TYR A 4 8.66 -7.94 8.25
C TYR A 4 9.97 -8.04 9.01
N ASN A 5 10.36 -9.24 9.40
CA ASN A 5 11.67 -9.46 10.02
C ASN A 5 12.72 -9.66 8.92
N THR A 6 13.91 -9.10 9.12
CA THR A 6 15.05 -9.28 8.20
C THR A 6 15.67 -10.67 8.33
N ALA A 7 16.35 -11.14 7.27
CA ALA A 7 17.13 -12.38 7.28
C ALA A 7 18.59 -12.18 6.86
N SER A 8 18.88 -11.11 6.11
CA SER A 8 20.25 -10.72 5.74
C SER A 8 20.38 -9.23 5.51
N LYS A 9 21.62 -8.75 5.51
CA LYS A 9 22.00 -7.41 5.04
C LYS A 9 23.32 -7.47 4.28
N GLN A 10 23.48 -6.55 3.35
CA GLN A 10 24.69 -6.29 2.59
C GLN A 10 24.70 -4.82 2.19
N LEU A 11 25.86 -4.21 2.07
CA LEU A 11 26.01 -2.89 1.47
C LEU A 11 27.20 -2.89 0.53
N LEU A 12 26.98 -2.54 -0.73
CA LEU A 12 28.03 -2.41 -1.74
C LEU A 12 27.81 -1.12 -2.52
N SER A 13 28.87 -0.32 -2.69
CA SER A 13 28.86 0.85 -3.57
C SER A 13 27.72 1.84 -3.29
N ASN A 14 27.40 2.06 -2.00
CA ASN A 14 26.27 2.87 -1.52
C ASN A 14 24.87 2.33 -1.85
N TYR A 15 24.74 1.03 -2.10
CA TYR A 15 23.46 0.34 -2.21
C TYR A 15 23.38 -0.75 -1.16
N ALA A 16 22.34 -0.68 -0.33
CA ALA A 16 22.03 -1.71 0.64
C ALA A 16 21.08 -2.72 0.00
N CYS A 17 21.36 -4.00 0.22
CA CYS A 17 20.47 -5.10 -0.12
C CYS A 17 20.17 -5.88 1.16
N ILE A 18 18.90 -5.87 1.58
CA ILE A 18 18.43 -6.64 2.73
C ILE A 18 17.44 -7.68 2.24
N SER A 19 17.30 -8.80 2.96
CA SER A 19 16.22 -9.74 2.69
C SER A 19 15.29 -9.84 3.88
N THR A 20 14.02 -10.16 3.63
CA THR A 20 13.05 -10.52 4.68
C THR A 20 12.96 -12.03 4.86
N LEU A 21 12.52 -12.45 6.05
CA LEU A 21 12.26 -13.86 6.38
C LEU A 21 11.12 -14.44 5.55
N GLU A 22 10.03 -13.69 5.46
CA GLU A 22 8.85 -14.05 4.68
C GLU A 22 8.76 -13.26 3.36
N PRO A 23 8.06 -13.79 2.35
CA PRO A 23 7.65 -13.01 1.17
C PRO A 23 6.89 -11.75 1.60
N THR A 24 7.09 -10.66 0.86
CA THR A 24 6.47 -9.36 1.16
C THR A 24 5.53 -8.94 0.05
N GLU A 25 4.58 -8.07 0.38
CA GLU A 25 3.71 -7.38 -0.59
C GLU A 25 4.34 -6.07 -1.06
N ILE A 26 5.56 -5.77 -0.60
CA ILE A 26 6.30 -4.56 -0.98
C ILE A 26 6.68 -4.68 -2.46
N VAL A 27 6.50 -3.59 -3.21
CA VAL A 27 6.90 -3.52 -4.61
C VAL A 27 7.93 -2.42 -4.86
N VAL A 28 8.59 -2.47 -6.01
CA VAL A 28 9.54 -1.44 -6.45
C VAL A 28 8.87 -0.07 -6.47
N GLY A 29 9.58 0.95 -5.99
CA GLY A 29 9.09 2.33 -5.89
C GLY A 29 8.36 2.65 -4.58
N GLU A 30 8.02 1.65 -3.76
CA GLU A 30 7.43 1.90 -2.45
C GLU A 30 8.47 2.33 -1.40
N THR A 31 7.99 3.07 -0.40
CA THR A 31 8.81 3.53 0.72
C THR A 31 8.69 2.54 1.88
N ILE A 32 9.84 2.17 2.43
CA ILE A 32 9.99 1.32 3.62
C ILE A 32 10.74 2.06 4.71
N THR A 33 10.51 1.69 5.96
CA THR A 33 11.34 2.12 7.08
C THR A 33 12.05 0.91 7.68
N VAL A 34 13.37 0.95 7.68
CA VAL A 34 14.22 -0.11 8.22
C VAL A 34 14.76 0.32 9.59
N SER A 35 14.71 -0.59 10.55
CA SER A 35 15.23 -0.35 11.91
C SER A 35 15.93 -1.59 12.47
N SER A 36 16.62 -1.43 13.59
CA SER A 36 17.31 -2.52 14.31
C SER A 36 18.42 -3.26 13.52
N LEU A 37 18.92 -2.67 12.43
CA LEU A 37 20.10 -3.13 11.68
C LEU A 37 21.37 -2.29 11.92
N GLY A 38 21.20 -1.12 12.55
CA GLY A 38 22.26 -0.14 12.80
C GLY A 38 22.51 0.78 11.61
N ALA A 39 23.34 1.81 11.79
CA ALA A 39 23.78 2.64 10.67
C ALA A 39 24.65 1.83 9.70
N PRO A 40 24.56 2.06 8.38
CA PRO A 40 23.69 3.03 7.71
C PRO A 40 22.29 2.48 7.34
N PHE A 41 22.00 1.21 7.66
CA PHE A 41 20.76 0.52 7.26
C PHE A 41 19.49 1.04 7.92
N ASN A 42 19.57 1.69 9.08
CA ASN A 42 18.40 2.25 9.74
C ASN A 42 17.99 3.57 9.07
N GLY A 43 16.74 3.67 8.62
CA GLY A 43 16.24 4.85 7.94
C GLY A 43 14.96 4.59 7.15
N THR A 44 14.52 5.60 6.41
CA THR A 44 13.42 5.50 5.45
C THR A 44 14.00 5.53 4.05
N PHE A 45 13.66 4.53 3.25
CA PHE A 45 14.23 4.31 1.92
C PHE A 45 13.15 3.98 0.90
N THR A 46 13.44 4.24 -0.36
CA THR A 46 12.63 3.79 -1.48
C THR A 46 13.24 2.53 -2.07
N VAL A 47 12.42 1.50 -2.28
CA VAL A 47 12.85 0.25 -2.91
C VAL A 47 13.14 0.51 -4.38
N LEU A 48 14.37 0.22 -4.80
CA LEU A 48 14.83 0.39 -6.18
C LEU A 48 14.69 -0.89 -7.00
N GLU A 49 14.98 -2.05 -6.39
CA GLU A 49 14.89 -3.34 -7.05
C GLU A 49 14.65 -4.46 -6.03
N MET A 50 14.12 -5.59 -6.49
CA MET A 50 13.87 -6.79 -5.68
C MET A 50 14.60 -7.99 -6.29
N PRO A 51 15.93 -8.09 -6.11
CA PRO A 51 16.72 -9.12 -6.76
C PRO A 51 16.47 -10.51 -6.17
N ALA A 52 16.59 -11.55 -7.00
CA ALA A 52 16.50 -12.96 -6.56
C ALA A 52 17.87 -13.58 -6.20
N PHE A 53 18.96 -12.85 -6.43
CA PHE A 53 20.34 -13.33 -6.35
C PHE A 53 21.22 -12.35 -5.58
N LEU A 54 22.36 -12.82 -5.06
CA LEU A 54 23.29 -12.01 -4.28
C LEU A 54 23.84 -10.84 -5.11
N LEU A 55 23.81 -9.61 -4.56
CA LEU A 55 24.44 -8.45 -5.17
C LEU A 55 25.97 -8.63 -5.16
N SER A 56 26.58 -8.65 -6.34
CA SER A 56 28.03 -8.80 -6.51
C SER A 56 28.74 -7.48 -6.77
N GLY A 57 28.01 -6.46 -7.25
CA GLY A 57 28.59 -5.14 -7.51
C GLY A 57 27.65 -4.21 -8.27
N VAL A 58 28.20 -3.06 -8.65
CA VAL A 58 27.56 -2.08 -9.52
C VAL A 58 28.55 -1.76 -10.63
N ASP A 59 28.11 -1.82 -11.88
CA ASP A 59 28.95 -1.51 -13.03
C ASP A 59 29.37 -0.04 -12.99
N SER A 60 30.68 0.19 -13.05
CA SER A 60 31.27 1.53 -12.90
C SER A 60 30.98 2.49 -14.06
N THR A 61 30.53 1.99 -15.21
CA THR A 61 30.29 2.81 -16.42
C THR A 61 28.80 3.07 -16.61
N THR A 62 27.98 2.03 -16.49
CA THR A 62 26.54 2.05 -16.76
C THR A 62 25.71 2.24 -15.49
N GLY A 63 26.24 1.91 -14.32
CA GLY A 63 25.51 1.89 -13.06
C GLY A 63 24.59 0.67 -12.88
N GLU A 64 24.68 -0.33 -13.76
CA GLU A 64 23.86 -1.55 -13.68
C GLU A 64 24.24 -2.40 -12.47
N PHE A 65 23.23 -2.95 -11.78
CA PHE A 65 23.47 -3.90 -10.70
C PHE A 65 23.92 -5.24 -11.25
N GLN A 66 24.98 -5.78 -10.66
CA GLN A 66 25.53 -7.08 -11.01
C GLN A 66 25.20 -8.08 -9.91
N TYR A 67 24.82 -9.30 -10.30
CA TYR A 67 24.38 -10.35 -9.39
C TYR A 67 25.13 -11.65 -9.60
N ASP A 68 25.45 -12.34 -8.50
CA ASP A 68 25.94 -13.72 -8.52
C ASP A 68 24.77 -14.70 -8.63
N ILE A 69 24.52 -15.14 -9.86
CA ILE A 69 23.42 -16.06 -10.21
C ILE A 69 23.55 -17.46 -9.57
N THR A 70 24.71 -17.80 -8.99
CA THR A 70 24.91 -19.08 -8.29
C THR A 70 24.40 -19.06 -6.84
N GLN A 71 24.13 -17.86 -6.30
CA GLN A 71 23.69 -17.64 -4.93
C GLN A 71 22.26 -17.08 -4.92
N PRO A 72 21.23 -17.94 -4.92
CA PRO A 72 19.84 -17.48 -4.80
C PRO A 72 19.56 -16.97 -3.39
N ILE A 73 19.11 -15.72 -3.30
CA ILE A 73 18.73 -15.07 -2.05
C ILE A 73 17.32 -14.47 -2.27
N PRO A 74 16.26 -15.14 -1.81
CA PRO A 74 14.90 -14.68 -2.05
C PRO A 74 14.53 -13.46 -1.18
N ASN A 75 13.42 -12.82 -1.52
CA ASN A 75 12.78 -11.73 -0.75
C ASN A 75 13.71 -10.53 -0.48
N GLN A 76 14.60 -10.20 -1.42
CA GLN A 76 15.48 -9.05 -1.25
C GLN A 76 14.80 -7.73 -1.61
N LEU A 77 15.24 -6.68 -0.92
CA LEU A 77 14.89 -5.29 -1.14
C LEU A 77 16.21 -4.51 -1.26
N LEU A 78 16.45 -3.96 -2.44
CA LEU A 78 17.61 -3.12 -2.73
C LEU A 78 17.21 -1.65 -2.66
N PHE A 79 18.00 -0.83 -1.97
CA PHE A 79 17.79 0.61 -1.85
C PHE A 79 19.11 1.40 -1.73
N ALA A 80 19.08 2.67 -2.12
CA ALA A 80 20.23 3.56 -1.98
C ALA A 80 20.53 3.82 -0.49
N CYS A 81 21.78 3.64 -0.08
CA CYS A 81 22.24 3.76 1.29
C CYS A 81 23.73 4.10 1.34
N THR A 82 24.08 5.34 1.71
CA THR A 82 25.47 5.77 1.77
C THR A 82 26.18 5.20 3.00
N GLY A 83 27.30 4.51 2.78
CA GLY A 83 28.13 4.01 3.86
C GLY A 83 29.26 3.11 3.38
N SER A 84 30.08 2.66 4.33
CA SER A 84 31.15 1.69 4.04
C SER A 84 30.57 0.34 3.66
N ASN A 85 31.22 -0.34 2.72
CA ASN A 85 30.80 -1.67 2.28
C ASN A 85 30.69 -2.63 3.47
N VAL A 86 29.62 -3.42 3.44
CA VAL A 86 29.33 -4.48 4.39
C VAL A 86 29.10 -5.74 3.59
N GLU A 87 30.00 -6.71 3.78
CA GLU A 87 29.85 -8.05 3.19
C GLU A 87 28.53 -8.69 3.61
N TYR A 88 28.04 -9.61 2.78
CA TYR A 88 26.79 -10.29 3.05
C TYR A 88 26.81 -11.01 4.40
N VAL A 89 25.82 -10.72 5.24
CA VAL A 89 25.69 -11.33 6.57
C VAL A 89 24.23 -11.69 6.86
N LYS A 90 24.02 -12.88 7.44
CA LYS A 90 22.72 -13.28 8.00
C LYS A 90 22.45 -12.50 9.29
N ILE A 91 21.27 -11.90 9.37
CA ILE A 91 20.84 -11.12 10.53
C ILE A 91 19.32 -11.18 10.66
N PHE A 92 18.83 -11.43 11.88
CA PHE A 92 17.41 -11.65 12.16
C PHE A 92 16.82 -10.64 13.14
N THR A 93 17.56 -9.57 13.43
CA THR A 93 17.17 -8.56 14.43
C THR A 93 16.55 -7.32 13.79
N GLY A 94 16.75 -7.13 12.49
CA GLY A 94 16.22 -5.97 11.77
C GLY A 94 14.74 -6.09 11.47
N ILE A 95 14.10 -4.94 11.39
CA ILE A 95 12.68 -4.79 11.11
C ILE A 95 12.51 -3.92 9.87
N VAL A 96 11.70 -4.40 8.91
CA VAL A 96 11.23 -3.63 7.75
C VAL A 96 9.75 -3.29 7.97
N LEU A 97 9.46 -2.01 8.12
CA LEU A 97 8.12 -1.48 8.26
C LEU A 97 7.61 -0.99 6.90
N HIS A 98 6.46 -1.52 6.47
CA HIS A 98 5.74 -1.07 5.29
C HIS A 98 4.45 -0.35 5.70
N THR A 99 4.38 0.95 5.40
CA THR A 99 3.21 1.79 5.71
C THR A 99 2.63 2.40 4.44
N GLN A 100 1.46 1.91 4.04
CA GLN A 100 0.65 2.49 2.99
C GLN A 100 -0.38 3.44 3.62
N ASN A 101 -0.17 4.75 3.48
CA ASN A 101 -1.10 5.78 3.94
C ASN A 101 -1.66 6.56 2.74
N CYS A 102 -2.77 6.08 2.19
CA CYS A 102 -3.43 6.73 1.05
C CYS A 102 -4.26 7.93 1.52
N THR A 103 -4.12 9.07 0.82
CA THR A 103 -4.80 10.33 1.12
C THR A 103 -5.52 10.92 -0.10
N TRP A 104 -6.12 10.06 -0.94
CA TRP A 104 -6.79 10.49 -2.17
C TRP A 104 -7.99 11.40 -1.93
N ILE A 105 -8.76 11.14 -0.88
CA ILE A 105 -9.96 11.90 -0.53
C ILE A 105 -9.96 12.36 0.93
N THR A 106 -10.82 13.33 1.21
CA THR A 106 -11.07 13.91 2.53
C THR A 106 -12.53 13.73 2.95
N ALA A 107 -12.79 13.88 4.26
CA ALA A 107 -14.15 13.92 4.79
C ALA A 107 -15.03 15.01 4.14
N ALA A 108 -14.46 16.19 3.87
CA ALA A 108 -15.17 17.30 3.24
C ALA A 108 -15.69 16.96 1.84
N GLN A 109 -14.91 16.20 1.06
CA GLN A 109 -15.33 15.74 -0.26
C GLN A 109 -16.50 14.75 -0.18
N ILE A 110 -16.51 13.86 0.83
CA ILE A 110 -17.64 12.96 1.09
C ILE A 110 -18.90 13.77 1.43
N LEU A 111 -18.80 14.72 2.35
CA LEU A 111 -19.94 15.55 2.78
C LEU A 111 -20.50 16.39 1.62
N THR A 112 -19.63 16.96 0.80
CA THR A 112 -20.00 17.71 -0.41
C THR A 112 -20.77 16.83 -1.38
N TRP A 113 -20.31 15.60 -1.61
CA TRP A 113 -20.99 14.64 -2.49
C TRP A 113 -22.34 14.18 -1.92
N LEU A 114 -22.43 14.00 -0.60
CA LEU A 114 -23.68 13.67 0.09
C LEU A 114 -24.68 14.84 0.10
N GLY A 115 -24.21 16.08 -0.07
CA GLY A 115 -25.03 17.29 0.02
C GLY A 115 -25.46 17.61 1.45
N ILE A 116 -24.67 17.21 2.46
CA ILE A 116 -25.00 17.40 3.88
C ILE A 116 -23.84 18.03 4.65
N ALA A 117 -24.13 18.57 5.83
CA ALA A 117 -23.14 18.92 6.85
C ALA A 117 -23.24 17.95 8.04
N THR A 118 -22.17 17.85 8.82
CA THR A 118 -22.19 17.07 10.07
C THR A 118 -22.98 17.83 11.15
N ALA A 119 -23.81 17.11 11.91
CA ALA A 119 -24.61 17.70 12.99
C ALA A 119 -23.88 17.70 14.34
N THR A 120 -22.99 16.73 14.54
CA THR A 120 -22.25 16.53 15.79
C THR A 120 -20.75 16.32 15.58
N ALA A 121 -19.98 16.41 16.66
CA ALA A 121 -18.56 16.06 16.66
C ALA A 121 -18.35 14.57 16.33
N ASP A 122 -19.26 13.70 16.76
CA ASP A 122 -19.22 12.27 16.46
C ASP A 122 -19.42 12.00 14.96
N ASP A 123 -20.30 12.77 14.30
CA ASP A 123 -20.51 12.66 12.85
C ASP A 123 -19.27 13.08 12.07
N THR A 124 -18.60 14.14 12.53
CA THR A 124 -17.32 14.61 11.97
C THR A 124 -16.22 13.57 12.11
N THR A 125 -16.12 12.95 13.29
CA THR A 125 -15.16 11.87 13.56
C THR A 125 -15.44 10.66 12.68
N PHE A 126 -16.71 10.27 12.54
CA PHE A 126 -17.10 9.11 11.76
C PHE A 126 -16.88 9.29 10.25
N VAL A 127 -17.22 10.44 9.67
CA VAL A 127 -16.95 10.69 8.23
C VAL A 127 -15.45 10.76 7.93
N THR A 128 -14.63 11.21 8.89
CA THR A 128 -13.17 11.17 8.81
C THR A 128 -12.66 9.73 8.78
N GLN A 129 -13.23 8.86 9.61
CA GLN A 129 -12.93 7.43 9.57
C GLN A 129 -13.36 6.78 8.25
N CYS A 130 -14.52 7.16 7.70
CA CYS A 130 -15.00 6.68 6.39
C CYS A 130 -14.03 7.08 5.27
N ALA A 131 -13.51 8.31 5.27
CA ALA A 131 -12.51 8.76 4.29
C ALA A 131 -11.21 7.96 4.39
N SER A 132 -10.69 7.75 5.61
CA SER A 132 -9.49 6.95 5.85
C SER A 132 -9.68 5.50 5.36
N ALA A 133 -10.80 4.87 5.72
CA ALA A 133 -11.13 3.51 5.30
C ALA A 133 -11.29 3.40 3.77
N ALA A 134 -11.95 4.39 3.14
CA ALA A 134 -12.17 4.42 1.70
C ALA A 134 -10.85 4.55 0.92
N ASN A 135 -9.98 5.48 1.33
CA ASN A 135 -8.65 5.64 0.74
C ASN A 135 -7.85 4.32 0.81
N ALA A 136 -7.73 3.74 2.00
CA ALA A 136 -6.96 2.53 2.20
C ALA A 136 -7.53 1.33 1.41
N PHE A 137 -8.85 1.16 1.40
CA PHE A 137 -9.50 0.06 0.69
C PHE A 137 -9.38 0.21 -0.84
N CYS A 138 -9.71 1.38 -1.39
CA CYS A 138 -9.67 1.60 -2.83
C CYS A 138 -8.24 1.50 -3.39
N TYR A 139 -7.26 2.01 -2.64
CA TYR A 139 -5.84 1.87 -2.96
C TYR A 139 -5.42 0.40 -3.06
N ARG A 140 -5.67 -0.40 -2.00
CA ARG A 140 -5.29 -1.82 -1.99
C ARG A 140 -5.96 -2.62 -3.11
N ARG A 141 -7.25 -2.39 -3.37
CA ARG A 141 -7.95 -3.06 -4.49
C ARG A 141 -7.32 -2.74 -5.84
N ARG A 142 -6.86 -1.51 -6.04
CA ARG A 142 -6.15 -1.11 -7.26
C ARG A 142 -4.76 -1.73 -7.34
N GLN A 143 -4.04 -1.80 -6.23
CA GLN A 143 -2.76 -2.50 -6.16
C GLN A 143 -2.90 -3.99 -6.47
N GLU A 144 -3.90 -4.66 -5.91
CA GLU A 144 -4.19 -6.08 -6.15
C GLU A 144 -4.43 -6.37 -7.63
N VAL A 145 -5.09 -5.46 -8.35
CA VAL A 145 -5.27 -5.58 -9.81
C VAL A 145 -4.09 -5.00 -10.61
N GLY A 146 -2.98 -4.60 -9.98
CA GLY A 146 -1.71 -4.26 -10.61
C GLY A 146 -1.52 -2.79 -10.99
N TYR A 147 -2.24 -1.87 -10.35
CA TYR A 147 -1.93 -0.44 -10.44
C TYR A 147 -0.86 -0.04 -9.43
N PHE A 148 0.06 0.84 -9.84
CA PHE A 148 1.11 1.41 -8.98
C PHE A 148 0.82 2.89 -8.74
N ASP A 149 -0.25 3.15 -8.00
CA ASP A 149 -0.71 4.51 -7.75
C ASP A 149 0.09 5.19 -6.64
N GLN A 150 0.19 6.51 -6.69
CA GLN A 150 0.78 7.29 -5.61
C GLN A 150 -0.16 7.38 -4.41
N LEU A 151 0.38 7.27 -3.19
CA LEU A 151 -0.41 7.33 -1.96
C LEU A 151 -0.98 8.74 -1.67
N GLY A 152 -0.24 9.79 -2.03
CA GLY A 152 -0.58 11.17 -1.70
C GLY A 152 -1.67 11.80 -2.56
N THR A 153 -1.83 11.30 -3.79
CA THR A 153 -2.68 11.92 -4.81
C THR A 153 -3.42 10.85 -5.59
N SER A 154 -4.73 11.05 -5.80
CA SER A 154 -5.51 10.14 -6.65
C SER A 154 -4.99 10.19 -8.09
N PRO A 155 -4.85 9.04 -8.78
CA PRO A 155 -4.31 9.00 -10.14
C PRO A 155 -5.18 9.73 -11.17
N SER A 156 -6.49 9.84 -10.94
CA SER A 156 -7.44 10.42 -11.89
C SER A 156 -8.79 10.77 -11.25
N GLY A 157 -9.61 11.55 -11.96
CA GLY A 157 -10.90 12.06 -11.45
C GLY A 157 -11.97 10.98 -11.23
N ASP A 158 -11.97 9.93 -12.05
CA ASP A 158 -12.80 8.73 -11.88
C ASP A 158 -12.43 7.95 -10.63
N VAL A 159 -11.14 7.74 -10.36
CA VAL A 159 -10.67 7.08 -9.13
C VAL A 159 -11.02 7.93 -7.91
N THR A 160 -10.83 9.24 -7.99
CA THR A 160 -11.26 10.18 -6.94
C THR A 160 -12.76 10.03 -6.66
N LEU A 161 -13.60 10.06 -7.69
CA LEU A 161 -15.05 9.91 -7.56
C LEU A 161 -15.43 8.54 -7.01
N GLY A 162 -14.83 7.45 -7.49
CA GLY A 162 -15.07 6.09 -7.01
C GLY A 162 -14.74 5.94 -5.52
N THR A 163 -13.63 6.53 -5.05
CA THR A 163 -13.27 6.55 -3.63
C THR A 163 -14.24 7.40 -2.80
N ILE A 164 -14.68 8.56 -3.31
CA ILE A 164 -15.71 9.40 -2.65
C ILE A 164 -17.02 8.60 -2.51
N MET A 165 -17.47 7.96 -3.58
CA MET A 165 -18.73 7.19 -3.59
C MET A 165 -18.68 6.03 -2.60
N TYR A 166 -17.56 5.31 -2.52
CA TYR A 166 -17.37 4.24 -1.54
C TYR A 166 -17.36 4.80 -0.10
N GLY A 167 -16.65 5.89 0.17
CA GLY A 167 -16.65 6.56 1.47
C GLY A 167 -18.04 7.06 1.89
N GLY A 168 -18.81 7.62 0.96
CA GLY A 168 -20.19 8.04 1.18
C GLY A 168 -21.14 6.87 1.47
N ALA A 169 -20.92 5.71 0.82
CA ALA A 169 -21.68 4.50 1.11
C ALA A 169 -21.41 3.99 2.54
N LEU A 170 -20.14 3.96 2.97
CA LEU A 170 -19.77 3.62 4.35
C LEU A 170 -20.45 4.54 5.36
N TYR A 171 -20.49 5.84 5.08
CA TYR A 171 -21.15 6.81 5.95
C TYR A 171 -22.66 6.55 6.07
N ARG A 172 -23.34 6.30 4.93
CA ARG A 172 -24.79 6.02 4.90
C ARG A 172 -25.17 4.74 5.65
N GLN A 173 -24.29 3.73 5.67
CA GLN A 173 -24.56 2.48 6.37
C GLN A 173 -24.76 2.66 7.89
N ARG A 174 -24.22 3.72 8.50
CA ARG A 174 -24.48 4.04 9.92
C ARG A 174 -25.96 4.34 10.21
N GLY A 175 -26.69 4.87 9.23
CA GLY A 175 -28.15 5.11 9.31
C GLY A 175 -29.00 4.00 8.67
N GLY A 176 -28.36 3.00 8.04
CA GLY A 176 -29.03 1.88 7.41
C GLY A 176 -29.46 0.86 8.46
N ILE A 177 -30.67 0.99 8.98
CA ILE A 177 -31.31 -0.08 9.75
C ILE A 177 -31.62 -1.22 8.77
N SER A 178 -30.92 -2.35 8.88
CA SER A 178 -31.07 -3.50 7.98
C SER A 178 -32.21 -4.46 8.36
N ASP A 179 -32.99 -4.15 9.40
CA ASP A 179 -34.07 -5.02 9.87
C ASP A 179 -35.20 -4.20 10.51
N PHE A 180 -36.14 -3.72 9.68
CA PHE A 180 -37.53 -3.69 10.08
C PHE A 180 -38.21 -4.75 9.24
N ALA A 181 -38.53 -5.90 9.85
CA ALA A 181 -39.39 -6.91 9.24
C ALA A 181 -40.82 -6.35 9.09
N SER A 182 -41.04 -5.44 8.13
CA SER A 182 -42.37 -5.23 7.56
C SER A 182 -42.48 -6.20 6.38
N PHE A 183 -43.02 -7.38 6.67
CA PHE A 183 -43.42 -8.36 5.67
C PHE A 183 -44.47 -7.72 4.76
N ASP A 184 -44.06 -7.15 3.64
CA ASP A 184 -44.85 -7.12 2.40
C ASP A 184 -43.99 -6.69 1.21
N GLY A 185 -43.47 -7.70 0.51
CA GLY A 185 -43.38 -7.68 -0.95
C GLY A 185 -42.42 -6.72 -1.65
N MET A 186 -41.11 -6.78 -1.37
CA MET A 186 -40.07 -6.86 -2.42
C MET A 186 -38.71 -7.07 -1.76
N SER A 187 -38.14 -8.28 -1.88
CA SER A 187 -36.75 -8.53 -1.52
C SER A 187 -35.84 -7.87 -2.56
N ALA A 188 -35.63 -6.55 -2.43
CA ALA A 188 -34.46 -5.92 -3.01
C ALA A 188 -33.30 -6.26 -2.07
N GLY A 189 -32.49 -7.25 -2.47
CA GLY A 189 -31.33 -7.69 -1.70
C GLY A 189 -30.50 -6.48 -1.26
N SER A 190 -30.29 -6.34 0.05
CA SER A 190 -29.43 -5.31 0.61
C SER A 190 -28.07 -5.39 -0.09
N THR A 191 -27.70 -4.36 -0.85
CA THR A 191 -26.41 -4.32 -1.53
C THR A 191 -25.34 -4.01 -0.49
N ASN A 192 -24.97 -5.04 0.28
CA ASN A 192 -23.89 -5.02 1.24
C ASN A 192 -22.58 -5.34 0.50
N GLY A 193 -22.11 -4.41 -0.34
CA GLY A 193 -20.91 -4.63 -1.13
C GLY A 193 -20.45 -3.40 -1.92
N LEU A 194 -19.25 -3.51 -2.50
CA LEU A 194 -18.71 -2.51 -3.43
C LEU A 194 -19.63 -2.44 -4.66
N SER A 195 -20.24 -1.27 -4.87
CA SER A 195 -21.19 -1.10 -5.98
C SER A 195 -20.47 -1.31 -7.33
N PRO A 196 -21.15 -1.88 -8.35
CA PRO A 196 -20.56 -2.09 -9.66
C PRO A 196 -19.98 -0.81 -10.27
N ILE A 197 -20.61 0.34 -10.00
CA ILE A 197 -20.13 1.64 -10.46
C ILE A 197 -18.82 2.04 -9.78
N CYS A 198 -18.65 1.79 -8.47
CA CYS A 198 -17.37 2.02 -7.80
C CYS A 198 -16.28 1.12 -8.38
N LYS A 199 -16.59 -0.15 -8.70
CA LYS A 199 -15.61 -1.05 -9.34
C LYS A 199 -15.15 -0.56 -10.70
N GLN A 200 -16.12 -0.13 -11.53
CA GLN A 200 -15.85 0.44 -12.84
C GLN A 200 -14.98 1.69 -12.75
N LEU A 201 -15.32 2.63 -11.87
CA LEU A 201 -14.56 3.87 -11.66
C LEU A 201 -13.15 3.63 -11.11
N LEU A 202 -12.99 2.64 -10.23
CA LEU A 202 -11.69 2.28 -9.69
C LEU A 202 -10.88 1.38 -10.65
N GLY A 203 -11.48 0.88 -11.73
CA GLY A 203 -10.82 -0.07 -12.64
C GLY A 203 -10.46 -1.41 -11.98
N VAL A 204 -11.16 -1.79 -10.90
CA VAL A 204 -10.90 -2.99 -10.09
C VAL A 204 -11.85 -4.12 -10.48
N ASP A 205 -11.62 -4.69 -11.65
CA ASP A 205 -12.19 -5.97 -12.15
C ASP A 205 -11.52 -6.35 -13.50
N ARG A 206 -10.32 -5.80 -13.79
CA ARG A 206 -9.62 -6.07 -15.04
C ARG A 206 -9.02 -7.48 -15.00
N PRO A 207 -9.09 -8.27 -16.09
CA PRO A 207 -8.35 -9.52 -16.18
C PRO A 207 -6.85 -9.24 -16.02
N GLN A 208 -6.19 -9.94 -15.10
CA GLN A 208 -4.74 -9.95 -15.02
C GLN A 208 -4.22 -11.22 -15.70
N VAL A 209 -3.17 -11.07 -16.50
CA VAL A 209 -2.33 -12.21 -16.87
C VAL A 209 -1.44 -12.47 -15.66
N ALA A 210 -1.59 -13.64 -15.07
CA ALA A 210 -0.75 -14.12 -13.97
C ALA A 210 0.65 -14.49 -14.46
#